data_AF-A0AAP3EPY1-F1
#
_entry.id   AF-A0AAP3EPY1-F1
#
_cell.length_a   1.000
_cell.length_b   1.000
_cell.length_c   1.000
_cell.angle_alpha   90.00
_cell.angle_beta   90.00
_cell.angle_gamma   90.00
#
_symmetry.space_group_name_H-M   'P 1'
#
loop_
_entity.id
_entity.type
_entity.pdbx_description
1 polymer ?
#
loop_
_entity_poly.entity_id
_entity_poly.type
_entity_poly.pdbx_seq_one_letter_code
_entity_poly.pdbx_strand_id
1 'polypeptide(L)'
;MNKGLEYIEARWLFNASAQQMEVLIHPQSVIHSMVRYQDGSVLAQLGEPDMRTPIAHTMGWPQRLNSGVKPLDFCQLSNLSFSAPDYTRYP
;
A
#
# COMPACT_ATOMS: atom_id res chain seq x y z
N MET A 1 -11.11 3.74 11.44
CA MET A 1 -10.08 3.83 12.50
C MET A 1 -8.70 3.32 12.08
N ASN A 2 -8.51 2.05 11.70
CA ASN A 2 -7.17 1.49 11.35
C ASN A 2 -6.36 2.39 10.38
N LYS A 3 -6.96 2.73 9.22
CA LYS A 3 -6.32 3.60 8.22
C LYS A 3 -5.99 5.02 8.74
N GLY A 4 -6.72 5.51 9.74
CA GLY A 4 -6.43 6.79 10.39
C GLY A 4 -5.15 6.75 11.23
N LEU A 5 -4.87 5.63 11.90
CA LEU A 5 -3.62 5.43 12.62
C LEU A 5 -2.44 5.27 11.65
N GLU A 6 -2.63 4.47 10.59
CA GLU A 6 -1.63 4.31 9.52
C GLU A 6 -1.33 5.64 8.81
N TYR A 7 -2.33 6.52 8.65
CA TYR A 7 -2.12 7.87 8.12
C TYR A 7 -1.20 8.70 9.01
N ILE A 8 -1.40 8.66 10.33
CA ILE A 8 -0.54 9.35 11.29
C ILE A 8 0.87 8.77 11.25
N GLU A 9 0.99 7.44 11.26
CA GLU A 9 2.27 6.73 11.16
C GLU A 9 3.04 7.12 9.89
N ALA A 10 2.40 7.06 8.72
CA ALA A 10 3.04 7.38 7.45
C ALA A 10 3.51 8.85 7.39
N ARG A 11 2.71 9.79 7.90
CA ARG A 11 3.11 11.20 7.98
C ARG A 11 4.35 11.39 8.83
N TRP A 12 4.45 10.66 9.94
CA TRP A 12 5.61 10.72 10.83
C TRP A 12 6.83 10.03 10.22
N LEU A 13 6.67 8.79 9.74
CA LEU A 13 7.77 7.96 9.21
C LEU A 13 8.41 8.57 7.95
N PHE A 14 7.61 9.19 7.08
CA PHE A 14 8.08 9.75 5.82
C PHE A 14 8.15 11.29 5.80
N ASN A 15 7.93 11.93 6.94
CA ASN A 15 7.90 13.40 7.07
C ASN A 15 6.97 14.08 6.02
N ALA A 16 5.78 13.51 5.82
CA ALA A 16 4.84 13.95 4.79
C ALA A 16 3.81 14.96 5.33
N SER A 17 3.54 15.99 4.52
CA SER A 17 2.47 16.95 4.80
C SER A 17 1.09 16.33 4.54
N ALA A 18 0.03 16.94 5.07
CA ALA A 18 -1.33 16.47 4.82
C ALA A 18 -1.70 16.52 3.33
N GLN A 19 -1.19 17.50 2.59
CA GLN A 19 -1.41 17.67 1.15
C GLN A 19 -0.69 16.60 0.31
N GLN A 20 0.30 15.92 0.88
CA GLN A 20 1.05 14.84 0.22
C GLN A 20 0.42 13.45 0.48
N MET A 21 -0.66 13.38 1.26
CA MET A 21 -1.31 12.14 1.64
C MET A 21 -2.68 11.99 0.99
N GLU A 22 -2.97 10.79 0.49
CA GLU A 22 -4.23 10.45 -0.14
C GLU A 22 -4.71 9.09 0.39
N VAL A 23 -5.95 9.01 0.87
CA VAL A 23 -6.55 7.77 1.35
C VAL A 23 -7.52 7.26 0.29
N LEU A 24 -7.30 6.04 -0.17
CA LEU A 24 -8.14 5.37 -1.18
C LEU A 24 -8.66 4.05 -0.63
N ILE A 25 -9.90 3.71 -0.99
CA ILE A 25 -10.46 2.38 -0.80
C ILE A 25 -10.06 1.52 -2.00
N HIS A 26 -9.35 0.42 -1.72
CA HIS A 26 -8.95 -0.59 -2.71
C HIS A 26 -9.38 -1.98 -2.18
N PRO A 27 -10.59 -2.46 -2.49
CA PRO A 27 -11.16 -3.67 -1.88
C PRO A 27 -10.35 -4.95 -2.12
N GLN A 28 -9.68 -5.04 -3.27
CA GLN A 28 -8.91 -6.22 -3.66
C GLN A 28 -7.65 -6.42 -2.80
N SER A 29 -7.16 -5.36 -2.15
CA SER A 29 -5.98 -5.38 -1.27
C SER A 29 -4.69 -5.89 -1.92
N VAL A 30 -4.62 -5.87 -3.25
CA VAL A 30 -3.46 -6.33 -4.04
C VAL A 30 -2.39 -5.25 -4.11
N ILE A 31 -2.80 -3.98 -4.28
CA ILE A 31 -1.93 -2.82 -4.13
C ILE A 31 -1.92 -2.43 -2.65
N HIS A 32 -0.75 -2.52 -2.00
CA HIS A 32 -0.63 -2.28 -0.57
C HIS A 32 -0.43 -0.79 -0.24
N SER A 33 0.20 -0.02 -1.13
CA SER A 33 0.27 1.46 -1.14
C SER A 33 0.98 1.94 -2.40
N MET A 34 0.96 3.26 -2.63
CA MET A 34 1.54 3.90 -3.80
C MET A 34 2.31 5.17 -3.41
N VAL A 35 3.32 5.54 -4.20
CA VAL A 35 4.08 6.79 -4.08
C VAL A 35 4.04 7.52 -5.41
N ARG A 36 3.58 8.78 -5.39
CA ARG A 36 3.58 9.69 -6.54
C ARG A 36 4.82 10.56 -6.53
N TYR A 37 5.53 10.62 -7.65
CA TYR A 37 6.72 11.44 -7.84
C TYR A 37 6.40 12.77 -8.53
N GLN A 38 7.35 13.70 -8.51
CA GLN A 38 7.18 15.06 -9.04
C GLN A 38 6.98 15.11 -10.56
N ASP A 39 7.41 14.07 -11.28
CA ASP A 39 7.22 13.90 -12.71
C ASP A 39 5.82 13.36 -13.07
N GLY A 40 4.97 13.09 -12.07
CA GLY A 40 3.63 12.54 -12.23
C GLY A 40 3.59 11.01 -12.29
N SER A 41 4.74 10.32 -12.25
CA SER A 41 4.79 8.87 -12.18
C SER A 41 4.32 8.36 -10.81
N VAL A 42 3.77 7.15 -10.80
CA VAL A 42 3.32 6.46 -9.59
C VAL A 42 3.97 5.09 -9.54
N LEU A 43 4.65 4.80 -8.43
CA LEU A 43 5.11 3.45 -8.11
C LEU A 43 4.18 2.83 -7.08
N ALA A 44 3.78 1.59 -7.36
CA ALA A 44 2.91 0.80 -6.49
C ALA A 44 3.65 -0.48 -6.08
N GLN A 45 3.50 -0.89 -4.83
CA GLN A 45 3.90 -2.23 -4.43
C GLN A 45 2.66 -3.15 -4.44
N LEU A 46 2.77 -4.21 -5.24
CA LEU A 46 1.74 -5.23 -5.42
C LEU A 46 2.19 -6.56 -4.82
N GLY A 47 1.25 -7.35 -4.32
CA GLY A 47 1.49 -8.71 -3.86
C GLY A 47 0.23 -9.39 -3.36
N GLU A 48 0.35 -10.68 -3.09
CA GLU A 48 -0.63 -11.39 -2.28
C GLU A 48 -0.72 -10.72 -0.89
N PRO A 49 -1.91 -10.60 -0.28
CA PRO A 49 -2.10 -10.00 1.04
C PRO A 49 -1.55 -10.91 2.16
N ASP A 50 -0.23 -11.03 2.22
CA ASP A 50 0.53 -11.90 3.11
C ASP A 50 1.69 -11.15 3.77
N MET A 51 1.66 -11.08 5.11
CA MET A 51 2.63 -10.35 5.93
C MET A 51 4.06 -10.88 5.81
N ARG A 52 4.29 -12.10 5.32
CA ARG A 52 5.64 -12.63 5.12
C ARG A 52 6.45 -11.79 4.13
N THR A 53 5.80 -11.15 3.15
CA THR A 53 6.46 -10.28 2.17
C THR A 53 7.05 -9.02 2.82
N PRO A 54 6.27 -8.16 3.52
CA PRO A 54 6.84 -6.99 4.19
C PRO A 54 7.83 -7.35 5.32
N ILE A 55 7.60 -8.44 6.06
CA ILE A 55 8.55 -8.89 7.10
C ILE A 55 9.90 -9.27 6.49
N ALA A 56 9.91 -10.11 5.44
CA ALA A 56 11.14 -10.52 4.77
C ALA A 56 11.86 -9.34 4.12
N HIS A 57 11.11 -8.37 3.57
CA HIS A 57 11.68 -7.15 3.02
C HIS A 57 12.39 -6.33 4.10
N THR A 58 11.76 -6.06 5.24
CA THR A 58 12.36 -5.30 6.34
C THR A 58 13.58 -6.00 6.93
N MET A 59 13.54 -7.33 7.11
CA MET A 59 14.68 -8.10 7.63
C MET A 59 15.86 -8.19 6.66
N GLY A 60 15.60 -8.11 5.36
CA GLY A 60 16.59 -8.28 4.31
C GLY A 60 17.20 -7.00 3.76
N TRP A 61 16.55 -5.86 4.01
CA TRP A 61 16.87 -4.61 3.33
C TRP A 61 18.35 -4.20 3.51
N PRO A 62 19.04 -3.76 2.44
CA PRO A 62 18.54 -3.47 1.09
C PRO A 62 18.45 -4.68 0.15
N GLN A 63 18.91 -5.86 0.57
CA GLN A 63 18.77 -7.09 -0.21
C GLN A 63 17.35 -7.65 -0.12
N ARG A 64 17.03 -8.62 -0.98
CA ARG A 64 15.75 -9.35 -0.91
C ARG A 64 15.98 -10.74 -0.32
N LEU A 65 15.17 -11.07 0.69
CA LEU A 65 15.05 -12.42 1.22
C LEU A 65 13.88 -13.14 0.55
N ASN A 66 14.00 -14.47 0.45
CA ASN A 66 12.88 -15.31 0.02
C ASN A 66 11.84 -15.39 1.14
N SER A 67 10.62 -14.89 0.89
CA SER A 67 9.51 -14.92 1.85
C SER A 67 8.69 -16.22 1.81
N GLY A 68 8.86 -17.04 0.78
CA GLY A 68 8.04 -18.23 0.52
C GLY A 68 6.57 -17.91 0.18
N VAL A 69 6.25 -16.66 -0.13
CA VAL A 69 4.92 -16.24 -0.61
C VAL A 69 4.80 -16.57 -2.10
N LYS A 70 3.59 -16.98 -2.53
CA LYS A 70 3.34 -17.25 -3.95
C LYS A 70 3.43 -15.95 -4.75
N PRO A 71 4.02 -15.97 -5.97
CA PRO A 71 3.95 -14.82 -6.86
C PRO A 71 2.51 -14.47 -7.20
N LEU A 72 2.25 -13.18 -7.36
CA LEU A 72 0.97 -12.66 -7.82
C LEU A 72 0.69 -13.13 -9.25
N ASP A 73 -0.49 -13.69 -9.49
CA ASP A 73 -0.93 -14.13 -10.83
C ASP A 73 -1.90 -13.12 -11.45
N PHE A 74 -1.38 -12.31 -12.38
CA PHE A 74 -2.16 -11.28 -13.09
C PHE A 74 -3.28 -11.83 -13.96
N CYS A 75 -3.21 -13.09 -14.40
CA CYS A 75 -4.25 -13.73 -15.20
C CYS A 75 -5.43 -14.19 -14.34
N GLN A 76 -5.21 -14.40 -13.03
CA GLN A 76 -6.25 -14.76 -12.06
C GLN A 76 -6.77 -13.55 -11.28
N LEU A 77 -6.09 -12.42 -11.37
CA LEU A 77 -6.52 -11.18 -10.73
C LEU A 77 -7.83 -10.67 -11.33
N SER A 78 -8.75 -10.31 -10.44
CA SER A 78 -9.92 -9.52 -10.78
C SER A 78 -9.54 -8.06 -11.07
N ASN A 79 -10.50 -7.27 -11.57
CA ASN A 79 -10.32 -5.85 -11.79
C ASN A 79 -9.86 -5.13 -10.51
N LEU A 80 -8.84 -4.28 -10.64
CA LEU A 80 -8.39 -3.39 -9.57
C LEU A 80 -9.27 -2.14 -9.59
N SER A 81 -9.90 -1.81 -8.46
CA SER A 81 -10.77 -0.64 -8.32
C SER A 81 -10.29 0.28 -7.21
N PHE A 82 -10.54 1.57 -7.38
CA PHE A 82 -10.24 2.60 -6.40
C PHE A 82 -11.44 3.53 -6.21
N SER A 83 -11.69 3.95 -4.99
CA SER A 83 -12.66 5.00 -4.70
C SER A 83 -12.22 5.85 -3.51
N ALA A 84 -12.74 7.07 -3.43
CA ALA A 84 -12.59 7.88 -2.21
C ALA A 84 -13.33 7.23 -1.03
N PRO A 85 -12.85 7.41 0.21
CA PRO A 85 -13.60 7.03 1.39
C PRO A 85 -14.83 7.93 1.57
N ASP A 86 -15.94 7.34 2.01
CA ASP A 86 -17.12 8.08 2.45
C ASP A 86 -16.94 8.52 3.90
N TYR A 87 -16.63 9.79 4.12
CA TYR A 87 -16.42 10.36 5.45
C TYR A 87 -17.70 10.45 6.30
N THR A 88 -18.89 10.37 5.70
CA THR A 88 -20.14 10.28 6.48
C THR A 88 -20.27 8.88 7.09
N ARG A 89 -19.87 7.86 6.34
CA ARG A 89 -19.85 6.46 6.80
C ARG A 89 -18.65 6.14 7.69
N TYR A 90 -17.51 6.77 7.45
CA TYR A 90 -16.24 6.58 8.13
C TYR A 90 -15.71 7.91 8.68
N PRO A 91 -16.27 8.41 9.79
CA PRO A 91 -15.83 9.65 10.41
C PRO A 91 -14.42 9.55 11.01
#